data_AF-J9UFZ0-F1
#
_entry.id   AF-J9UFZ0-F1
#
_cell.length_a   1.000
_cell.length_b   1.000
_cell.length_c   1.000
_cell.angle_alpha   90.00
_cell.angle_beta   90.00
_cell.angle_gamma   90.00
#
_symmetry.space_group_name_H-M   'P 1'
#
loop_
_entity.id
_entity.type
_entity.pdbx_description
1 polymer ?
#
loop_
_entity_poly.entity_id
_entity_poly.type
_entity_poly.pdbx_seq_one_letter_code
_entity_poly.pdbx_strand_id
1 'polypeptide(L)'
;MITTPNTKSLTAKLFKSKWHRYEFQHLTYFNLKSMKILAEKTGFEIIESYPTIKVINLNYLYPIAKKYNQFFISNIVSILNKIPIINKIDIPILMGEATYILKKIKDM
;
A
#
# COMPACT_ATOMS: atom_id res chain seq x y z
N MET A 1 -3.09 6.41 -15.49
CA MET A 1 -2.41 6.00 -14.25
C MET A 1 -3.41 5.23 -13.39
N ILE A 2 -2.99 4.14 -12.76
CA ILE A 2 -3.80 3.38 -11.82
C ILE A 2 -2.95 2.94 -10.63
N THR A 3 -3.51 3.03 -9.43
CA THR A 3 -2.89 2.52 -8.20
C THR A 3 -3.81 1.45 -7.61
N THR A 4 -3.23 0.31 -7.26
CA THR A 4 -4.01 -0.84 -6.76
C THR A 4 -3.16 -1.69 -5.81
N PRO A 5 -3.77 -2.42 -4.85
CA PRO A 5 -3.07 -3.41 -4.06
C PRO A 5 -2.25 -4.39 -4.92
N ASN A 6 -0.98 -4.58 -4.57
CA ASN A 6 -0.09 -5.53 -5.22
C ASN A 6 0.04 -6.82 -4.39
N THR A 7 -0.59 -7.88 -4.88
CA THR A 7 -0.58 -9.23 -4.27
C THR A 7 0.80 -9.87 -4.17
N LYS A 8 1.81 -9.34 -4.88
CA LYS A 8 3.22 -9.78 -4.77
C LYS A 8 4.10 -8.83 -3.96
N SER A 9 3.52 -7.82 -3.30
CA SER A 9 4.26 -6.89 -2.42
C SER A 9 4.87 -7.59 -1.21
N LEU A 10 5.88 -6.94 -0.60
CA LEU A 10 6.52 -7.45 0.61
C LEU A 10 5.51 -7.68 1.74
N THR A 11 4.62 -6.71 1.98
CA THR A 11 3.58 -6.82 3.01
C THR A 11 2.56 -7.91 2.68
N ALA A 12 2.19 -8.12 1.41
CA ALA A 12 1.30 -9.21 1.03
C ALA A 12 1.93 -10.58 1.33
N LYS A 13 3.22 -10.74 1.03
CA LYS A 13 3.98 -11.98 1.32
C LYS A 13 4.14 -12.21 2.82
N LEU A 14 4.39 -11.15 3.59
CA LEU A 14 4.60 -11.23 5.03
C LEU A 14 3.29 -11.59 5.77
N PHE A 15 2.21 -10.88 5.46
CA PHE A 15 0.95 -11.03 6.19
C PHE A 15 0.00 -12.08 5.59
N LYS A 16 0.25 -12.55 4.36
CA LYS A 16 -0.56 -13.58 3.68
C LYS A 16 -2.06 -13.27 3.78
N SER A 17 -2.87 -14.21 4.26
CA SER A 17 -4.33 -14.05 4.42
C SER A 17 -4.74 -12.93 5.39
N LYS A 18 -3.83 -12.45 6.24
CA LYS A 18 -4.07 -11.34 7.19
C LYS A 18 -3.57 -10.00 6.65
N TRP A 19 -3.24 -9.90 5.36
CA TRP A 19 -2.75 -8.66 4.79
C TRP A 19 -3.84 -7.59 4.79
N HIS A 20 -3.51 -6.41 5.35
CA HIS A 20 -4.46 -5.32 5.61
C HIS A 20 -5.16 -4.76 4.36
N ARG A 21 -4.68 -5.07 3.15
CA ARG A 21 -5.31 -4.65 1.90
C ARG A 21 -6.41 -5.59 1.43
N TYR A 22 -6.55 -6.76 2.05
CA TYR A 22 -7.71 -7.62 1.81
C TYR A 22 -8.93 -7.01 2.48
N GLU A 23 -9.73 -6.31 1.68
CA GLU A 23 -10.89 -5.53 2.12
C GLU A 23 -12.09 -5.89 1.26
N PHE A 24 -13.29 -5.84 1.86
CA PHE A 24 -14.54 -6.20 1.18
C PHE A 24 -14.80 -5.36 -0.08
N GLN A 25 -14.36 -4.09 -0.08
CA GLN A 25 -14.50 -3.18 -1.21
C GLN A 25 -13.60 -3.51 -2.41
N HIS A 26 -12.55 -4.31 -2.22
CA HIS A 26 -11.65 -4.70 -3.30
C HIS A 26 -12.16 -6.00 -3.95
N LEU A 27 -12.92 -5.83 -5.03
CA LEU A 27 -13.48 -6.95 -5.80
C LEU A 27 -12.41 -7.76 -6.55
N THR A 28 -11.28 -7.14 -6.88
CA THR A 28 -10.21 -7.78 -7.64
C THR A 28 -8.87 -7.26 -7.16
N TYR A 29 -7.88 -8.15 -7.16
CA TYR A 29 -6.53 -7.86 -6.75
C TYR A 29 -5.56 -8.08 -7.89
N PHE A 30 -4.54 -7.23 -7.96
CA PHE A 30 -3.61 -7.22 -9.07
C PHE A 30 -2.17 -7.45 -8.61
N ASN A 31 -1.32 -7.72 -9.58
CA ASN A 31 0.14 -7.59 -9.51
C ASN A 31 0.63 -7.24 -10.91
N LEU A 32 1.93 -6.99 -11.07
CA LEU A 32 2.48 -6.60 -12.37
C LEU A 32 2.13 -7.58 -13.50
N LYS A 33 2.07 -8.89 -13.24
CA LYS A 33 1.71 -9.89 -14.26
C LYS A 33 0.26 -9.71 -14.73
N SER A 34 -0.69 -9.62 -13.80
CA SER A 34 -2.10 -9.45 -14.17
C SER A 34 -2.39 -8.07 -14.75
N MET A 35 -1.71 -7.02 -14.29
CA MET A 35 -1.81 -5.68 -14.88
C MET A 35 -1.29 -5.63 -16.31
N LYS A 36 -0.19 -6.32 -16.63
CA LYS A 36 0.32 -6.41 -18.01
C LYS A 36 -0.71 -7.07 -18.93
N ILE A 37 -1.32 -8.18 -18.48
CA ILE A 37 -2.38 -8.87 -19.23
C ILE A 37 -3.60 -7.97 -19.43
N LEU A 38 -4.02 -7.23 -18.40
CA LEU A 38 -5.13 -6.29 -18.49
C LEU A 38 -4.84 -5.15 -19.46
N ALA A 39 -3.63 -4.58 -19.40
CA ALA A 39 -3.20 -3.51 -20.29
C ALA A 39 -3.24 -3.98 -21.75
N GLU A 40 -2.64 -5.13 -22.05
CA GLU A 40 -2.63 -5.72 -23.40
C GLU A 40 -4.05 -5.92 -23.93
N LYS A 41 -4.94 -6.53 -23.13
CA LYS A 41 -6.35 -6.77 -23.48
C LYS A 41 -7.16 -5.51 -23.74
N THR A 42 -6.68 -4.35 -23.28
CA THR A 42 -7.40 -3.08 -23.37
C THR A 42 -6.72 -2.08 -24.32
N GLY A 43 -5.68 -2.50 -25.06
CA GLY A 43 -4.95 -1.63 -25.99
C GLY A 43 -3.99 -0.66 -25.31
N PHE A 44 -3.47 -1.03 -24.13
CA PHE A 44 -2.49 -0.25 -23.38
C PHE A 44 -1.18 -1.00 -23.18
N GLU A 45 -0.11 -0.24 -23.01
CA GLU A 45 1.18 -0.71 -22.51
C GLU A 45 1.47 -0.08 -21.14
N ILE A 46 2.09 -0.85 -20.23
CA ILE A 46 2.61 -0.31 -18.97
C ILE A 46 4.02 0.21 -19.23
N ILE A 47 4.20 1.53 -19.17
CA ILE A 47 5.50 2.17 -19.37
C ILE A 47 6.30 2.30 -18.08
N GLU A 48 5.63 2.39 -16.94
CA GLU A 48 6.28 2.42 -15.62
C GLU A 48 5.45 1.65 -14.58
N SER A 49 6.15 1.08 -13.61
CA SER A 49 5.56 0.39 -12.45
C SER A 49 6.47 0.57 -11.24
N TYR A 50 5.93 1.11 -10.16
CA TYR A 50 6.68 1.31 -8.91
C TYR A 50 5.80 1.07 -7.69
N PRO A 51 6.38 0.64 -6.55
CA PRO A 51 5.64 0.51 -5.32
C PRO A 51 5.21 1.89 -4.79
N THR A 52 4.03 1.96 -4.19
CA THR A 52 3.57 3.21 -3.57
C THR A 52 4.14 3.32 -2.16
N ILE A 53 4.76 4.47 -1.89
CA ILE A 53 5.27 4.84 -0.56
C ILE A 53 4.26 5.80 0.07
N LYS A 54 3.86 5.52 1.32
CA LYS A 54 3.13 6.47 2.15
C LYS A 54 4.06 6.98 3.23
N VAL A 55 4.18 8.29 3.36
CA VAL A 55 4.91 8.90 4.47
C VAL A 55 3.94 9.05 5.64
N ILE A 56 4.33 8.51 6.80
CA ILE A 56 3.54 8.58 8.03
C ILE A 56 4.44 8.92 9.21
N ASN A 57 3.87 9.44 10.28
CA ASN A 57 4.56 9.63 11.55
C ASN A 57 3.72 9.08 12.70
N LEU A 58 4.26 9.09 13.92
CA LEU A 58 3.55 8.53 15.07
C LEU A 58 2.32 9.35 15.45
N ASN A 59 2.31 10.67 15.21
CA ASN A 59 1.11 11.49 15.43
C ASN A 59 -0.07 11.00 14.57
N TYR A 60 0.19 10.58 13.33
CA TYR A 60 -0.80 9.96 12.45
C TYR A 60 -1.23 8.56 12.93
N LEU A 61 -0.26 7.74 13.35
CA LEU A 61 -0.53 6.36 13.77
C LEU A 61 -1.23 6.24 15.12
N TYR A 62 -0.99 7.16 16.05
CA TYR A 62 -1.49 7.10 17.42
C TYR A 62 -3.03 6.99 17.53
N PRO A 63 -3.84 7.86 16.89
CA PRO A 63 -5.30 7.72 16.96
C PRO A 63 -5.80 6.43 16.30
N ILE A 64 -5.13 5.99 15.23
CA ILE A 64 -5.45 4.73 14.52
C ILE A 64 -5.19 3.53 15.45
N ALA A 65 -4.01 3.46 16.06
CA ALA A 65 -3.63 2.37 16.95
C ALA A 65 -4.58 2.26 18.16
N LYS A 66 -5.03 3.41 18.71
CA LYS A 66 -6.06 3.43 19.76
C LYS A 66 -7.41 2.91 19.29
N LYS A 67 -7.85 3.30 18.09
CA LYS A 67 -9.15 2.90 17.53
C LYS A 67 -9.26 1.39 17.27
N TYR A 68 -8.20 0.78 16.74
CA TYR A 68 -8.21 -0.65 16.37
C TYR A 68 -7.79 -1.60 17.51
N ASN A 69 -7.51 -1.06 18.71
CA ASN A 69 -7.23 -1.76 19.96
C ASN A 69 -6.27 -2.97 19.87
N GLN A 70 -5.25 -2.90 19.02
CA GLN A 70 -4.21 -3.92 18.97
C GLN A 70 -3.25 -3.70 20.15
N PHE A 71 -3.54 -4.36 21.27
CA PHE A 71 -2.93 -4.13 22.59
C PHE A 71 -1.42 -3.85 22.58
N PHE A 72 -0.64 -4.64 21.84
CA PHE A 72 0.82 -4.44 21.77
C PHE A 72 1.23 -3.22 20.95
N ILE A 73 0.59 -2.99 19.81
CA ILE A 73 0.91 -1.87 18.91
C ILE A 73 0.42 -0.55 19.50
N SER A 74 -0.76 -0.54 20.11
CA SER A 74 -1.31 0.66 20.76
C SER A 74 -0.43 1.11 21.93
N ASN A 75 0.10 0.18 22.74
CA ASN A 75 1.00 0.50 23.85
C ASN A 75 2.34 1.06 23.36
N ILE A 76 2.98 0.41 22.38
CA ILE A 76 4.27 0.88 21.82
C ILE A 76 4.10 2.26 21.18
N VAL A 77 3.10 2.43 20.31
CA VAL A 77 2.85 3.70 19.64
C VAL A 77 2.51 4.79 20.65
N SER A 78 1.73 4.49 21.70
CA SER A 78 1.42 5.45 22.77
C SER A 78 2.66 5.90 23.55
N ILE A 79 3.57 4.99 23.88
CA ILE A 79 4.82 5.32 24.57
C ILE A 79 5.71 6.18 23.67
N LEU A 80 5.92 5.75 22.42
CA LEU A 80 6.79 6.47 21.48
C LEU A 80 6.23 7.85 21.10
N ASN A 81 4.90 8.00 21.01
CA ASN A 81 4.26 9.26 20.63
C ASN A 81 4.44 10.37 21.69
N LYS A 82 4.80 10.03 22.93
CA LYS A 82 5.09 11.01 23.99
C LYS A 82 6.47 11.68 23.81
N ILE A 83 7.35 11.12 22.98
CA ILE A 83 8.69 11.65 22.76
C ILE A 83 8.61 12.69 21.62
N PRO A 84 8.78 14.00 21.88
CA PRO A 84 8.47 15.07 20.92
C PRO A 84 9.32 15.08 19.65
N ILE A 85 10.49 14.44 19.72
CA ILE A 85 11.41 14.31 18.58
C ILE A 85 10.94 13.15 17.69
N ILE A 86 10.66 11.99 18.30
CA ILE A 86 10.31 10.77 17.57
C ILE A 86 8.92 10.88 16.94
N ASN A 87 7.98 11.57 17.59
CA ASN A 87 6.61 11.61 17.14
C ASN A 87 6.37 12.39 15.82
N LYS A 88 7.34 13.21 15.43
CA LYS A 88 7.37 13.99 14.18
C LYS A 88 8.25 13.38 13.10
N ILE A 89 8.94 12.27 13.38
CA ILE A 89 9.78 11.63 12.37
C ILE A 89 8.87 11.03 11.30
N ASP A 90 9.08 11.48 10.07
CA ASP A 90 8.44 10.95 8.89
C ASP A 90 9.11 9.63 8.48
N ILE A 91 8.29 8.59 8.41
CA ILE A 91 8.70 7.22 8.09
C ILE A 91 8.04 6.85 6.77
N PRO A 92 8.82 6.65 5.70
CA PRO A 92 8.29 6.12 4.45
C PRO A 92 7.97 4.64 4.64
N ILE A 93 6.71 4.26 4.41
CA ILE A 93 6.28 2.88 4.49
C ILE A 93 5.74 2.37 3.15
N LEU A 94 6.05 1.12 2.86
CA LEU A 94 5.46 0.37 1.76
C LEU A 94 4.16 -0.26 2.25
N MET A 95 3.02 0.29 1.85
CA MET A 95 1.71 -0.28 2.23
C MET A 95 1.26 -1.43 1.32
N GLY A 96 2.12 -1.82 0.37
CA GLY A 96 1.90 -2.95 -0.53
C GLY A 96 1.00 -2.67 -1.72
N GLU A 97 0.81 -1.40 -2.07
CA GLU A 97 0.23 -0.97 -3.34
C GLU A 97 1.32 -0.81 -4.40
N ALA A 98 0.92 -0.83 -5.67
CA ALA A 98 1.75 -0.42 -6.78
C ALA A 98 0.99 0.57 -7.67
N THR A 99 1.74 1.52 -8.21
CA THR A 99 1.27 2.48 -9.21
C THR A 99 1.77 2.05 -10.58
N TYR A 100 0.88 2.09 -11.57
CA TYR A 100 1.18 1.77 -12.96
C TYR A 100 0.87 2.99 -13.83
N ILE A 101 1.84 3.38 -14.66
CA ILE A 101 1.65 4.37 -15.71
C ILE A 101 1.40 3.61 -17.01
N LEU A 102 0.24 3.88 -17.63
CA LEU A 102 -0.19 3.22 -18.85
C LEU A 102 -0.24 4.24 -19.98
N LYS A 103 0.12 3.79 -21.17
CA LYS A 103 0.03 4.54 -22.41
C LYS A 103 -0.83 3.75 -23.39
N LYS A 104 -1.76 4.44 -24.07
CA LYS A 104 -2.57 3.82 -25.12
C LYS A 104 -1.66 3.50 -26.30
N ILE A 105 -1.74 2.27 -26.79
CA ILE A 105 -1.10 1.87 -28.03
C ILE A 105 -1.96 2.48 -29.14
N LYS A 106 -1.37 3.31 -30.03
CA LYS A 106 -2.09 3.77 -31.22
C LYS A 106 -2.42 2.53 -32.04
N ASP A 107 -3.68 2.40 -32.45
CA ASP A 107 -4.09 1.37 -33.40
C ASP A 107 -3.14 1.45 -34.61
N MET A 108 -2.53 0.32 -34.99
CA MET A 108 -1.70 0.23 -36.19
C MET A 108 -2.55 0.39 -37.44
#